data_AF-A6IN74-F1
#
_entry.id   AF-A6IN74-F1
#
_cell.length_a   1.000
_cell.length_b   1.000
_cell.length_c   1.000
_cell.angle_alpha   90.00
_cell.angle_beta   90.00
_cell.angle_gamma   90.00
#
_symmetry.space_group_name_H-M   'P 1'
#
loop_
_entity.id
_entity.type
_entity.pdbx_description
1 polymer ?
#
loop_
_entity_poly.entity_id
_entity_poly.type
_entity_poly.pdbx_seq_one_letter_code
_entity_poly.pdbx_strand_id
1 'polypeptide(L)'
;MPSSRVVSQLLELCLRCLIINISRYISDIKYLPPNIKDRLIKIMSMRGRITDSNINEVLHPEVQRLDLRSCNISDVALQHLCKCRKLKALNLKSCREHRNSITSEGMFTITEYMGRPILSP
;
A
#
# COMPACT_ATOMS: atom_id res chain seq x y z
N MET A 1 -34.36 -3.39 -0.26
CA MET A 1 -32.93 -3.48 0.10
C MET A 1 -32.15 -2.61 -0.88
N PRO A 2 -31.33 -1.65 -0.43
CA PRO A 2 -30.53 -0.85 -1.38
C PRO A 2 -29.63 -1.80 -2.16
N SER A 3 -29.60 -1.66 -3.48
CA SER A 3 -28.84 -2.55 -4.34
C SER A 3 -27.36 -2.50 -3.96
N SER A 4 -26.71 -3.65 -3.85
CA SER A 4 -25.27 -3.80 -3.52
C SER A 4 -24.37 -2.88 -4.37
N ARG A 5 -24.83 -2.55 -5.58
CA ARG A 5 -24.19 -1.63 -6.52
C ARG A 5 -24.12 -0.18 -6.01
N VAL A 6 -25.19 0.34 -5.40
CA VAL A 6 -25.26 1.73 -4.90
C VAL A 6 -24.38 1.89 -3.65
N VAL A 7 -24.38 0.90 -2.75
CA VAL A 7 -23.51 0.90 -1.57
C VAL A 7 -22.03 0.85 -1.98
N SER A 8 -21.71 0.05 -3.01
CA SER A 8 -20.36 -0.01 -3.57
C SER A 8 -19.93 1.33 -4.20
N GLN A 9 -20.85 2.05 -4.84
CA GLN A 9 -20.61 3.38 -5.42
C GLN A 9 -20.40 4.45 -4.35
N LEU A 10 -21.21 4.47 -3.29
CA LEU A 10 -21.06 5.43 -2.20
C LEU A 10 -19.72 5.22 -1.48
N LEU A 11 -19.36 3.97 -1.17
CA LEU A 11 -18.07 3.66 -0.55
C LEU A 11 -16.89 4.09 -1.43
N GLU A 12 -16.96 3.84 -2.74
CA GLU A 12 -15.95 4.33 -3.71
C GLU A 12 -15.82 5.85 -3.68
N LEU A 13 -16.94 6.58 -3.67
CA LEU A 13 -16.95 8.04 -3.60
C LEU A 13 -16.36 8.56 -2.28
N CYS A 14 -16.75 7.97 -1.15
CA CYS A 14 -16.20 8.31 0.17
C CYS A 14 -14.69 8.09 0.23
N LEU A 15 -14.21 6.95 -0.27
CA LEU A 15 -12.77 6.66 -0.31
C LEU A 15 -12.02 7.62 -1.24
N ARG A 16 -12.60 8.00 -2.38
CA ARG A 16 -12.01 9.02 -3.27
C ARG A 16 -11.88 10.36 -2.57
N CYS A 17 -12.93 10.82 -1.87
CA CYS A 17 -12.89 12.06 -1.09
C CYS A 17 -11.86 12.00 0.05
N LEU A 18 -11.76 10.87 0.75
CA LEU A 18 -10.76 10.65 1.78
C LEU A 18 -9.33 10.76 1.21
N ILE A 19 -9.07 10.15 0.05
CA ILE A 19 -7.75 10.17 -0.59
C ILE A 19 -7.34 11.57 -1.06
N ILE A 20 -8.29 12.39 -1.49
CA ILE A 20 -8.02 13.79 -1.86
C ILE A 20 -7.53 14.56 -0.63
N ASN A 21 -8.12 14.30 0.54
CA ASN A 21 -7.84 14.97 1.81
C ASN A 21 -6.91 14.16 2.74
N ILE A 22 -6.19 13.18 2.21
CA ILE A 22 -5.51 12.17 3.02
C ILE A 22 -4.49 12.75 4.00
N SER A 23 -3.84 13.85 3.65
CA SER A 23 -2.90 14.55 4.53
C SER A 23 -3.52 15.01 5.85
N ARG A 24 -4.83 15.27 5.87
CA ARG A 24 -5.55 15.69 7.09
C ARG A 24 -6.00 14.53 7.96
N TYR A 25 -6.18 13.35 7.38
CA TYR A 25 -6.76 12.17 8.03
C TYR A 25 -5.77 11.00 8.16
N ILE A 26 -4.49 11.23 7.87
CA ILE A 26 -3.48 10.16 7.84
C ILE A 26 -3.32 9.48 9.20
N SER A 27 -3.45 10.25 10.29
CA SER A 27 -3.43 9.75 11.67
C SER A 27 -4.62 8.85 12.00
N ASP A 28 -5.76 9.05 11.35
CA ASP A 28 -7.00 8.30 11.61
C ASP A 28 -7.05 7.03 10.77
N ILE A 29 -6.40 7.03 9.60
CA ILE A 29 -6.31 5.87 8.71
C ILE A 29 -5.74 4.65 9.42
N LYS A 30 -4.81 4.84 10.35
CA LYS A 30 -4.18 3.72 11.07
C LYS A 30 -5.19 2.82 11.80
N TYR A 31 -6.32 3.38 12.24
CA TYR A 31 -7.39 2.67 12.95
C TYR A 31 -8.43 2.02 12.04
N LEU A 32 -8.36 2.24 10.73
CA LEU A 32 -9.31 1.63 9.79
C LEU A 32 -9.13 0.11 9.74
N PRO A 33 -10.23 -0.64 9.57
CA PRO A 33 -10.16 -2.09 9.50
C PRO A 33 -9.48 -2.55 8.20
N PRO A 34 -8.84 -3.74 8.19
CA PRO A 34 -8.04 -4.24 7.07
C PRO A 34 -8.76 -4.23 5.72
N ASN A 35 -10.04 -4.61 5.69
CA ASN A 35 -10.87 -4.65 4.48
C ASN A 35 -11.05 -3.26 3.83
N ILE A 36 -11.09 -2.19 4.64
CA ILE A 36 -11.17 -0.82 4.14
C ILE A 36 -9.79 -0.34 3.69
N LYS A 37 -8.74 -0.67 4.46
CA LYS A 37 -7.35 -0.39 4.08
C LYS A 37 -6.98 -1.04 2.75
N ASP A 38 -7.41 -2.27 2.47
CA ASP A 38 -7.16 -2.94 1.20
C ASP A 38 -7.71 -2.15 0.00
N ARG A 39 -8.94 -1.63 0.14
CA ARG A 39 -9.54 -0.78 -0.90
C ARG A 39 -8.80 0.55 -1.01
N LEU A 40 -8.43 1.15 0.12
CA LEU A 40 -7.70 2.40 0.17
C LEU A 40 -6.33 2.27 -0.52
N ILE A 41 -5.54 1.26 -0.15
CA ILE A 41 -4.24 0.92 -0.75
C ILE A 41 -4.39 0.78 -2.27
N LYS A 42 -5.40 0.03 -2.74
CA LYS A 42 -5.62 -0.17 -4.18
C LYS A 42 -5.85 1.15 -4.91
N ILE A 43 -6.76 2.00 -4.43
CA ILE A 43 -7.08 3.27 -5.09
C ILE A 43 -5.89 4.25 -5.00
N MET A 44 -5.23 4.32 -3.84
CA MET A 44 -4.06 5.19 -3.65
C MET A 44 -2.89 4.78 -4.53
N SER A 45 -2.62 3.48 -4.62
CA SER A 45 -1.60 2.92 -5.50
C SER A 45 -1.85 3.27 -6.96
N MET A 46 -3.07 3.03 -7.45
CA MET A 46 -3.44 3.33 -8.84
C MET A 46 -3.30 4.83 -9.17
N ARG A 47 -3.50 5.71 -8.18
CA ARG A 47 -3.35 7.16 -8.33
C ARG A 47 -1.93 7.66 -8.05
N GLY A 48 -1.00 6.79 -7.67
CA GLY A 48 0.36 7.17 -7.28
C GLY A 48 0.43 8.06 -6.04
N ARG A 49 -0.52 7.89 -5.11
CA ARG A 49 -0.64 8.68 -3.87
C ARG A 49 0.07 8.05 -2.68
N ILE A 50 0.63 6.85 -2.84
CA ILE A 50 1.48 6.22 -1.82
C ILE A 50 2.89 6.79 -1.93
N THR A 51 3.44 7.21 -0.79
CA THR A 51 4.76 7.81 -0.62
C THR A 51 5.43 7.22 0.61
N ASP A 52 6.74 7.42 0.77
CA ASP A 52 7.50 6.94 1.93
C ASP A 52 6.91 7.42 3.26
N SER A 53 6.36 8.63 3.30
CA SER A 53 5.76 9.23 4.50
C SER A 53 4.42 8.65 4.92
N ASN A 54 3.64 8.07 3.99
CA ASN A 54 2.28 7.63 4.27
C ASN A 54 2.08 6.11 4.21
N ILE A 55 3.03 5.38 3.59
CA ILE A 55 2.92 3.95 3.37
C ILE A 55 2.77 3.17 4.69
N ASN A 56 3.42 3.63 5.76
CA ASN A 56 3.34 2.99 7.07
C ASN A 56 1.93 3.00 7.69
N GLU A 57 1.15 4.05 7.44
CA GLU A 57 -0.19 4.21 8.03
C GLU A 57 -1.26 3.43 7.25
N VAL A 58 -1.09 3.36 5.92
CA VAL A 58 -2.04 2.70 5.02
C VAL A 58 -1.87 1.18 5.01
N LEU A 59 -0.66 0.68 5.21
CA LEU A 59 -0.39 -0.76 5.22
C LEU A 59 -0.95 -1.44 6.47
N HIS A 60 -1.14 -2.75 6.35
CA HIS A 60 -1.50 -3.61 7.46
C HIS A 60 -0.87 -5.00 7.29
N PRO A 61 -0.72 -5.80 8.36
CA PRO A 61 0.02 -7.07 8.31
C PRO A 61 -0.59 -8.13 7.37
N GLU A 62 -1.88 -8.02 7.07
CA GLU A 62 -2.64 -9.01 6.30
C GLU A 62 -2.60 -8.76 4.78
N VAL A 63 -1.90 -7.71 4.32
CA VAL A 63 -1.75 -7.41 2.88
C VAL A 63 -1.04 -8.57 2.18
N GLN A 64 -1.71 -9.16 1.18
CA GLN A 64 -1.15 -10.27 0.40
C GLN A 64 -0.59 -9.86 -0.95
N ARG A 65 -1.17 -8.83 -1.55
CA ARG A 65 -0.80 -8.33 -2.88
C ARG A 65 -0.72 -6.83 -2.83
N LEU A 66 0.41 -6.30 -3.25
CA LEU A 66 0.65 -4.87 -3.28
C LEU A 66 1.21 -4.46 -4.65
N ASP A 67 0.52 -3.52 -5.27
CA ASP A 67 0.98 -2.86 -6.49
C ASP A 67 1.48 -1.47 -6.10
N LEU A 68 2.69 -1.08 -6.50
CA LEU A 68 3.24 0.26 -6.29
C LEU A 68 3.77 0.85 -7.59
N ARG A 69 3.28 0.39 -8.75
CA ARG A 69 3.85 0.77 -10.04
C ARG A 69 3.75 2.26 -10.37
N SER A 70 2.69 2.91 -9.90
CA SER A 70 2.45 4.34 -10.14
C SER A 70 2.93 5.25 -9.00
N CYS A 71 3.50 4.67 -7.94
CA CYS A 71 3.89 5.39 -6.73
C CYS A 71 5.30 5.99 -6.83
N ASN A 72 5.57 7.06 -6.09
CA ASN A 72 6.93 7.59 -5.94
C ASN A 72 7.45 7.21 -4.55
N ILE A 73 8.26 6.16 -4.51
CA ILE A 73 8.75 5.53 -3.29
C ILE A 73 10.24 5.24 -3.40
N SER A 74 10.90 5.17 -2.25
CA SER A 74 12.32 4.82 -2.11
C SER A 74 12.50 3.54 -1.27
N ASP A 75 13.76 3.21 -0.98
CA ASP A 75 14.12 2.11 -0.07
C ASP A 75 13.46 2.25 1.32
N VAL A 76 13.17 3.48 1.76
CA VAL A 76 12.45 3.74 3.02
C VAL A 76 11.08 3.07 3.01
N ALA A 77 10.31 3.20 1.91
CA ALA A 77 9.04 2.51 1.78
C ALA A 77 9.19 0.98 1.79
N LEU A 78 10.27 0.45 1.21
CA LEU A 78 10.51 -0.99 1.19
C LEU A 78 10.74 -1.55 2.59
N GLN A 79 11.42 -0.81 3.47
CA GLN A 79 11.57 -1.21 4.88
C GLN A 79 10.22 -1.34 5.60
N HIS A 80 9.24 -0.50 5.25
CA HIS A 80 7.89 -0.60 5.80
C HIS A 80 7.11 -1.82 5.30
N LEU A 81 7.46 -2.38 4.13
CA LEU A 81 6.84 -3.59 3.60
C LEU A 81 7.17 -4.84 4.44
N CYS A 82 8.28 -4.82 5.19
CA CYS A 82 8.63 -5.87 6.14
C CYS A 82 7.60 -6.05 7.29
N LYS A 83 6.61 -5.15 7.41
CA LYS A 83 5.48 -5.31 8.33
C LYS A 83 4.37 -6.21 7.75
N CYS A 84 4.31 -6.36 6.43
CA CYS A 84 3.29 -7.13 5.72
C CYS A 84 3.68 -8.62 5.68
N ARG A 85 3.51 -9.32 6.81
CA ARG A 85 3.93 -10.73 6.97
C ARG A 85 3.25 -11.71 6.01
N LYS A 86 2.11 -11.32 5.43
CA LYS A 86 1.36 -12.16 4.47
C LYS A 86 1.58 -11.76 3.02
N LEU A 87 2.51 -10.84 2.73
CA LEU A 87 2.77 -10.37 1.38
C LEU A 87 3.35 -11.49 0.52
N LYS A 88 2.63 -11.84 -0.56
CA LYS A 88 3.00 -12.89 -1.52
C LYS A 88 3.33 -12.35 -2.90
N ALA A 89 2.82 -11.16 -3.23
CA ALA A 89 3.06 -10.53 -4.52
C ALA A 89 3.28 -9.03 -4.34
N LEU A 90 4.40 -8.54 -4.87
CA LEU A 90 4.78 -7.14 -4.84
C LEU A 90 5.15 -6.68 -6.25
N ASN A 91 4.56 -5.58 -6.71
CA ASN A 91 4.86 -5.00 -8.01
C ASN A 91 5.50 -3.62 -7.87
N LEU A 92 6.82 -3.55 -8.09
CA LEU A 92 7.62 -2.32 -8.01
C LEU A 92 7.99 -1.74 -9.39
N LYS A 93 7.44 -2.27 -10.50
CA LYS A 93 7.77 -1.75 -11.83
C LYS A 93 7.32 -0.30 -11.96
N SER A 94 8.21 0.64 -12.24
CA SER A 94 7.76 2.03 -12.41
C SER A 94 7.00 2.21 -13.73
N CYS A 95 5.77 2.74 -13.66
CA CYS A 95 5.05 3.24 -14.83
C CYS A 95 5.53 4.64 -15.25
N ARG A 96 6.32 5.31 -14.40
CA ARG A 96 7.00 6.58 -14.72
C ARG A 96 8.43 6.26 -15.11
N GLU A 97 8.96 6.93 -16.12
CA GLU A 97 10.36 6.76 -16.49
C GLU A 97 11.26 7.13 -15.31
N HIS A 98 12.29 6.31 -15.04
CA HIS A 98 13.37 6.56 -14.06
C HIS A 98 12.99 6.60 -12.57
N ARG A 99 12.42 5.51 -12.00
CA ARG A 99 12.43 5.32 -10.54
C ARG A 99 13.81 4.89 -10.07
N ASN A 100 14.69 5.87 -9.85
CA ASN A 100 16.06 5.65 -9.38
C ASN A 100 16.17 5.69 -7.83
N SER A 101 15.07 5.96 -7.14
CA SER A 101 15.02 6.08 -5.67
C SER A 101 14.98 4.73 -4.94
N ILE A 102 14.75 3.62 -5.67
CA ILE A 102 14.91 2.27 -5.15
C ILE A 102 16.29 1.77 -5.58
N THR A 103 17.16 1.47 -4.63
CA THR A 103 18.50 0.97 -4.91
C THR A 103 18.55 -0.56 -4.89
N SER A 104 19.68 -1.13 -5.29
CA SER A 104 19.93 -2.58 -5.14
C SER A 104 19.89 -3.04 -3.68
N GLU A 105 20.23 -2.18 -2.72
CA GLU A 105 20.19 -2.49 -1.29
C GLU A 105 18.74 -2.62 -0.79
N GLY A 106 17.86 -1.69 -1.16
CA GLY A 106 16.43 -1.80 -0.84
C GLY A 106 15.78 -3.02 -1.50
N MET A 107 16.17 -3.34 -2.74
CA MET A 107 15.71 -4.57 -3.40
C MET A 107 16.21 -5.83 -2.69
N PHE A 108 17.48 -5.86 -2.28
CA PHE A 108 18.04 -6.98 -1.52
C PHE A 108 17.27 -7.18 -0.22
N THR A 109 17.02 -6.10 0.53
CA THR A 109 16.28 -6.11 1.81
C THR A 109 14.90 -6.76 1.67
N ILE A 110 14.12 -6.37 0.66
CA ILE A 110 12.77 -6.93 0.48
C ILE A 110 12.81 -8.38 -0.05
N THR A 111 13.80 -8.72 -0.88
CA THR A 111 13.98 -10.11 -1.35
C THR A 111 14.44 -11.04 -0.25
N GLU A 112 15.33 -10.58 0.64
CA GLU A 112 15.76 -11.35 1.81
C GLU A 112 14.57 -11.57 2.74
N TYR A 113 13.76 -10.54 2.99
CA TYR A 113 12.56 -10.66 3.82
C TYR A 113 11.54 -11.65 3.24
N MET A 114 11.22 -11.56 1.94
CA MET A 114 10.25 -12.46 1.30
C MET A 114 10.81 -13.86 1.03
N GLY A 115 12.13 -14.01 0.97
CA GLY A 115 12.82 -15.28 0.75
C GLY A 115 13.10 -16.07 2.04
N ARG A 116 12.93 -15.46 3.23
CA ARG A 116 12.99 -16.20 4.49
C ARG A 116 11.82 -17.20 4.55
N PRO A 117 12.08 -18.52 4.66
CA PRO A 117 11.03 -19.45 5.04
C PRO A 117 10.48 -18.96 6.38
N ILE A 118 9.17 -19.03 6.54
CA ILE A 118 8.45 -18.67 7.77
C ILE A 118 8.87 -19.68 8.86
N LEU A 119 10.07 -19.50 9.41
CA LEU A 119 10.49 -20.09 10.66
C LEU A 119 10.12 -19.04 11.71
N SER A 120 8.85 -19.05 12.10
CA SER A 120 8.46 -18.58 13.42
C SER A 120 8.57 -19.76 14.40
N PRO A 121 9.12 -19.57 15.61
CA PRO A 121 8.96 -20.53 16.71
C PRO A 121 7.48 -20.70 17.11
#